data_AF-A0A183CSY7-F1
#
_entry.id   AF-A0A183CSY7-F1
#
_cell.length_a   1.000
_cell.length_b   1.000
_cell.length_c   1.000
_cell.angle_alpha   90.00
_cell.angle_beta   90.00
_cell.angle_gamma   90.00
#
_symmetry.space_group_name_H-M   'P 1'
#
loop_
_entity.id
_entity.type
_entity.pdbx_description
1 polymer ?
#
loop_
_entity_poly.entity_id
_entity_poly.type
_entity_poly.pdbx_seq_one_letter_code
_entity_poly.pdbx_strand_id
1 'polypeptide(L)'
;QVLFAQDASFEALLPERVAPVLVAVQRSLGASHVLATATAFTRAVVPRAAAMCDVSPISEISAVIGDDTFTRPTYAGNAIAT
;
A
#
# COMPACT_ATOMS: atom_id res chain seq x y z
N GLN A 1 -5.29 -14.00 -9.74
CA GLN A 1 -5.02 -13.38 -11.05
C GLN A 1 -3.72 -12.62 -10.96
N VAL A 2 -2.90 -12.61 -12.03
CA VAL A 2 -1.67 -11.81 -12.09
C VAL A 2 -1.88 -10.68 -13.09
N LEU A 3 -1.53 -9.46 -12.70
CA LEU A 3 -1.55 -8.29 -13.58
C LEU A 3 -0.11 -7.86 -13.84
N PHE A 4 0.21 -7.61 -15.09
CA PHE A 4 1.55 -7.20 -15.51
C PHE A 4 1.46 -5.82 -16.16
N ALA A 5 2.20 -4.87 -15.61
CA ALA A 5 2.32 -3.53 -16.15
C ALA A 5 3.78 -3.28 -16.53
N GLN A 6 4.04 -3.03 -17.81
CA GLN A 6 5.37 -2.77 -18.34
C GLN A 6 5.34 -1.49 -19.15
N ASP A 7 6.25 -0.58 -18.83
CA ASP A 7 6.48 0.67 -19.53
C ASP A 7 7.90 1.16 -19.20
N ALA A 8 8.54 1.86 -20.13
CA ALA A 8 9.87 2.41 -19.91
C ALA A 8 9.91 3.39 -18.72
N SER A 9 8.81 4.07 -18.42
CA SER A 9 8.72 5.00 -17.28
C SER A 9 8.76 4.31 -15.91
N PHE A 10 8.68 2.97 -15.85
CA PHE A 10 8.79 2.21 -14.60
C PHE A 10 10.21 1.79 -14.26
N GLU A 11 11.22 2.09 -15.10
CA GLU A 11 12.61 1.69 -14.84
C GLU A 11 13.14 2.15 -13.48
N ALA A 12 12.83 3.41 -13.10
CA ALA A 12 13.23 3.98 -11.82
C ALA A 12 12.21 3.76 -10.68
N LEU A 13 11.08 3.11 -10.96
CA LEU A 13 10.00 2.84 -10.00
C LEU A 13 9.58 4.08 -9.18
N LEU A 14 9.49 5.24 -9.84
CA LEU A 14 9.16 6.50 -9.17
C LEU A 14 7.71 6.48 -8.62
N PRO A 15 7.46 6.95 -7.38
CA PRO A 15 6.12 6.95 -6.80
C PRO A 15 5.07 7.69 -7.62
N GLU A 16 5.44 8.76 -8.31
CA GLU A 16 4.57 9.55 -9.18
C GLU A 16 4.07 8.75 -10.38
N ARG A 17 4.85 7.74 -10.82
CA ARG A 17 4.52 6.85 -11.94
C ARG A 17 3.80 5.60 -11.47
N VAL A 18 4.21 5.02 -10.34
CA VAL A 18 3.66 3.74 -9.85
C VAL A 18 2.31 3.93 -9.16
N ALA A 19 2.15 4.95 -8.31
CA ALA A 19 0.93 5.12 -7.52
C ALA A 19 -0.36 5.22 -8.37
N PRO A 20 -0.39 5.98 -9.49
CA PRO A 20 -1.57 6.03 -10.35
C PRO A 20 -1.96 4.68 -10.94
N VAL A 21 -0.99 3.82 -11.27
CA VAL A 21 -1.25 2.48 -11.80
C VAL A 21 -1.88 1.59 -10.73
N LEU A 22 -1.39 1.64 -9.49
CA LEU A 22 -1.99 0.91 -8.37
C LEU A 22 -3.45 1.32 -8.15
N VAL A 23 -3.74 2.62 -8.19
CA VAL A 23 -5.12 3.14 -8.06
C VAL A 23 -6.00 2.69 -9.23
N ALA A 24 -5.49 2.74 -10.46
CA ALA A 24 -6.22 2.27 -11.64
C ALA A 24 -6.55 0.77 -11.54
N VAL A 25 -5.60 -0.05 -11.10
CA VAL A 25 -5.80 -1.48 -10.87
C VAL A 25 -6.82 -1.72 -9.76
N GLN A 26 -6.72 -1.04 -8.62
CA GLN A 26 -7.66 -1.16 -7.52
C GLN A 26 -9.09 -0.86 -7.97
N ARG A 27 -9.29 0.23 -8.72
CA ARG A 27 -10.60 0.63 -9.27
C ARG A 27 -11.14 -0.37 -10.29
N SER A 28 -10.28 -0.89 -11.17
CA SER A 28 -10.65 -1.87 -12.19
C SER A 28 -11.11 -3.19 -11.57
N LEU A 29 -10.42 -3.65 -10.51
CA LEU A 29 -10.76 -4.88 -9.82
C LEU A 29 -11.87 -4.71 -8.77
N GLY A 30 -12.18 -3.47 -8.36
CA GLY A 30 -13.03 -3.21 -7.20
C GLY A 30 -12.45 -3.79 -5.91
N ALA A 31 -11.13 -3.85 -5.80
CA ALA A 31 -10.46 -4.48 -4.66
C ALA A 31 -10.72 -3.68 -3.38
N SER A 32 -11.13 -4.36 -2.31
CA SER A 32 -11.35 -3.74 -0.99
C SER A 32 -10.05 -3.42 -0.25
N HIS A 33 -8.99 -4.19 -0.50
CA HIS A 33 -7.70 -4.07 0.18
C HIS A 33 -6.54 -4.02 -0.79
N VAL A 34 -5.57 -3.17 -0.49
CA VAL A 34 -4.26 -3.12 -1.16
C VAL A 34 -3.20 -3.33 -0.09
N LEU A 35 -2.45 -4.42 -0.21
CA LEU A 35 -1.42 -4.80 0.76
C LEU A 35 -0.05 -4.83 0.07
N ALA A 36 0.97 -4.34 0.78
CA ALA A 36 2.34 -4.43 0.32
C ALA A 36 3.29 -4.59 1.52
N THR A 37 4.42 -5.29 1.32
CA THR A 37 5.49 -5.40 2.31
C THR A 37 6.09 -4.02 2.58
N ALA A 38 6.36 -3.67 3.83
CA ALA A 38 6.83 -2.34 4.24
C ALA A 38 8.32 -2.09 3.92
N THR A 39 8.67 -2.03 2.63
CA THR A 39 10.00 -1.69 2.12
C THR A 39 10.15 -0.18 1.90
N ALA A 40 11.36 0.31 1.63
CA ALA A 40 11.59 1.73 1.32
C ALA A 40 10.74 2.19 0.12
N PHE A 41 10.63 1.34 -0.90
CA PHE A 41 9.81 1.60 -2.10
C PHE A 41 8.33 1.77 -1.75
N THR A 42 7.72 0.82 -1.06
CA THR A 42 6.28 0.87 -0.77
C THR A 42 5.94 1.96 0.23
N ARG A 43 6.84 2.31 1.16
CA ARG A 43 6.68 3.47 2.04
C ARG A 43 6.62 4.80 1.27
N ALA A 44 7.25 4.89 0.11
CA ALA A 44 7.15 6.05 -0.77
C ALA A 44 5.89 6.03 -1.66
N VAL A 45 5.46 4.84 -2.10
CA VAL A 45 4.35 4.68 -3.06
C VAL A 45 2.97 4.63 -2.38
N VAL A 46 2.80 3.83 -1.33
CA VAL A 46 1.49 3.52 -0.74
C VAL A 46 0.80 4.76 -0.17
N PRO A 47 1.46 5.65 0.60
CA PRO A 47 0.79 6.86 1.09
C PRO A 47 0.28 7.76 -0.03
N ARG A 48 1.00 7.82 -1.16
CA ARG A 48 0.57 8.57 -2.34
C ARG A 48 -0.67 7.96 -2.98
N ALA A 49 -0.70 6.63 -3.16
CA ALA A 49 -1.85 5.93 -3.71
C ALA A 49 -3.08 6.05 -2.78
N ALA A 50 -2.88 5.92 -1.46
CA ALA A 50 -3.93 6.06 -0.46
C ALA A 50 -4.55 7.47 -0.48
N ALA A 51 -3.72 8.51 -0.57
CA ALA A 51 -4.18 9.89 -0.71
C ALA A 51 -5.02 10.10 -1.98
N MET A 52 -4.67 9.46 -3.11
CA MET A 52 -5.47 9.52 -4.35
C MET A 52 -6.84 8.83 -4.25
N CYS A 53 -7.01 7.94 -3.26
CA CYS A 53 -8.26 7.26 -2.95
C CYS A 53 -9.00 7.88 -1.75
N ASP A 54 -8.48 8.97 -1.18
CA ASP A 54 -9.04 9.63 0.01
C ASP A 54 -9.17 8.70 1.23
N VAL A 55 -8.17 7.84 1.45
CA VAL A 55 -8.11 6.91 2.59
C VAL A 55 -6.80 7.00 3.34
N SER A 56 -6.85 6.69 4.64
CA SER A 56 -5.67 6.61 5.50
C SER A 56 -5.01 5.22 5.38
N PRO A 57 -3.74 5.12 4.98
CA PRO A 57 -3.05 3.84 4.95
C PRO A 57 -2.64 3.40 6.36
N ILE A 58 -2.63 2.08 6.60
CA ILE A 58 -2.11 1.50 7.84
C ILE A 58 -0.68 1.02 7.58
N SER A 59 0.29 1.61 8.27
CA SER A 59 1.70 1.31 8.09
C SER A 59 2.18 0.19 9.02
N GLU A 60 3.04 -0.68 8.50
CA GLU A 60 3.79 -1.68 9.29
C GLU A 60 2.92 -2.58 10.16
N ILE A 61 1.86 -3.13 9.57
CA ILE A 61 1.06 -4.13 10.27
C ILE A 61 1.90 -5.38 10.58
N SER A 62 1.78 -5.88 11.80
CA SER A 62 2.38 -7.14 12.26
C SER A 62 1.41 -8.31 12.15
N ALA A 63 0.10 -8.06 12.22
CA ALA A 63 -0.92 -9.09 12.01
C ALA A 63 -2.22 -8.51 11.44
N VAL A 64 -2.96 -9.35 10.73
CA VAL A 64 -4.36 -9.12 10.34
C VAL A 64 -5.22 -9.93 11.30
N ILE A 65 -6.09 -9.29 12.06
CA ILE A 65 -6.94 -9.96 13.06
C ILE A 65 -8.42 -9.97 12.70
N GLY A 66 -8.81 -9.19 11.71
CA GLY A 66 -10.15 -9.17 11.11
C GLY A 66 -10.11 -8.52 9.73
N ASP A 67 -11.27 -8.37 9.10
CA ASP A 67 -11.39 -7.82 7.74
C ASP A 67 -10.93 -6.36 7.65
N ASP A 68 -11.14 -5.58 8.71
CA ASP A 68 -10.78 -4.15 8.82
C ASP A 68 -9.90 -3.86 10.05
N THR A 69 -9.41 -4.90 10.72
CA THR A 69 -8.73 -4.79 12.02
C THR A 69 -7.32 -5.38 11.94
N PHE A 70 -6.33 -4.56 12.29
CA PHE A 70 -4.92 -4.87 12.11
C PHE A 70 -4.13 -4.52 13.36
N THR A 71 -3.09 -5.28 13.69
CA THR A 71 -2.16 -4.87 14.76
C THR A 71 -0.88 -4.31 14.17
N ARG A 72 -0.29 -3.33 14.85
CA ARG A 72 1.00 -2.75 14.47
C ARG A 72 1.85 -2.38 15.70
N PRO A 73 3.18 -2.55 15.63
CA PRO A 73 4.07 -1.99 16.62
C PRO A 73 4.10 -0.45 16.52
N THR A 74 4.16 0.20 17.68
CA THR A 74 4.38 1.63 17.85
C THR A 74 5.44 1.85 18.93
N TYR A 75 5.93 3.08 19.10
CA TYR A 75 6.98 3.40 20.08
C TYR A 75 8.21 2.48 19.98
N ALA A 76 8.74 2.32 18.76
CA ALA A 76 9.86 1.43 18.46
C ALA A 76 9.64 -0.04 18.89
N GLY A 77 8.39 -0.50 18.88
CA GLY A 77 8.01 -1.88 19.21
C GLY A 77 7.66 -2.11 20.68
N ASN A 78 7.72 -1.09 21.53
CA ASN A 78 7.38 -1.22 22.95
C ASN A 78 5.86 -1.28 23.22
N ALA A 79 5.04 -0.85 22.26
CA ALA A 79 3.59 -0.93 22.35
C ALA A 79 3.01 -1.53 21.07
N ILE A 80 1.98 -2.36 21.22
CA ILE A 80 1.20 -2.89 20.09
C ILE A 80 -0.12 -2.13 20.07
N ALA A 81 -0.41 -1.47 18.95
CA ALA A 81 -1.69 -0.84 18.68
C ALA A 81 -2.54 -1.75 17.80
N THR A 82 -3.85 -1.66 17.97
CA THR A 82 -4.87 -2.30 17.13
C THR A 82 -5.75 -1.22 16.54
#